data_AF-A0A2V9ZUM1-F1
#
_entry.id   AF-A0A2V9ZUM1-F1
#
_cell.length_a   1.000
_cell.length_b   1.000
_cell.length_c   1.000
_cell.angle_alpha   90.00
_cell.angle_beta   90.00
_cell.angle_gamma   90.00
#
_symmetry.space_group_name_H-M   'P 1'
#
loop_
_entity.id
_entity.type
_entity.pdbx_description
1 polymer ?
#
loop_
_entity_poly.entity_id
_entity_poly.type
_entity_poly.pdbx_seq_one_letter_code
_entity_poly.pdbx_strand_id
1 'polypeptide(L)'
;MEAGKRYFQGRVWVDNRDLQIVKTCGRNVPDVGSKSKKKPDSKEILTPKFVTYREQIDGGYWFPTYIRADDILHFSGNDVHIREIIKYTSYKRWGSKAKKPQ
;
A
#
# COMPACT_ATOMS: atom_id res chain seq x y z
N MET A 1 16.12 5.65 6.91
CA MET A 1 15.13 6.22 5.96
C MET A 1 15.67 7.57 5.51
N GLU A 2 15.65 7.85 4.22
CA GLU A 2 16.14 9.12 3.66
C GLU A 2 15.11 10.23 3.83
N ALA A 3 15.60 11.47 3.98
CA ALA A 3 14.75 12.64 4.05
C ALA A 3 13.93 12.81 2.76
N GLY A 4 12.64 13.12 2.91
CA GLY A 4 11.73 13.34 1.78
C GLY A 4 11.28 12.07 1.03
N LYS A 5 11.64 10.87 1.51
CA LYS A 5 11.20 9.59 0.91
C LYS A 5 10.08 8.94 1.73
N ARG A 6 9.17 8.27 1.04
CA ARG A 6 8.16 7.38 1.65
C ARG A 6 8.58 5.93 1.45
N TYR A 7 8.40 5.13 2.50
CA TYR A 7 8.73 3.71 2.55
C TYR A 7 7.50 2.91 2.98
N PHE A 8 7.51 1.62 2.69
CA PHE A 8 6.58 0.67 3.28
C PHE A 8 7.25 0.01 4.48
N GLN A 9 6.57 0.00 5.62
CA GLN A 9 6.98 -0.74 6.81
C GLN A 9 5.95 -1.81 7.11
N GLY A 10 6.37 -3.07 7.13
CA GLY A 10 5.48 -4.18 7.36
C GLY A 10 6.08 -5.53 7.05
N ARG A 11 5.20 -6.50 6.81
CA ARG A 11 5.55 -7.87 6.45
C ARG A 11 5.11 -8.16 5.02
N VAL A 12 5.96 -8.91 4.32
CA VAL A 12 5.72 -9.41 2.97
C VAL A 12 5.69 -10.93 3.04
N TRP A 13 4.70 -11.55 2.40
CA TRP A 13 4.64 -13.00 2.22
C TRP A 13 4.93 -13.30 0.76
N VAL A 14 5.85 -14.23 0.56
CA VAL A 14 6.34 -14.67 -0.73
C VAL A 14 5.94 -16.13 -0.88
N ASP A 15 5.35 -16.48 -2.02
CA ASP A 15 5.06 -17.87 -2.39
C ASP A 15 6.37 -18.66 -2.53
N ASN A 16 6.33 -19.96 -2.24
CA ASN A 16 7.52 -20.82 -2.21
C ASN A 16 7.78 -21.59 -3.52
N ARG A 17 6.97 -21.39 -4.57
CA ARG A 17 7.13 -22.02 -5.89
C ARG A 17 7.73 -21.03 -6.88
N ASP A 18 7.07 -19.89 -7.04
CA ASP A 18 7.42 -18.88 -8.06
C ASP A 18 8.12 -17.65 -7.48
N LEU A 19 8.32 -17.64 -6.15
CA LEU A 19 8.93 -16.54 -5.39
C LEU A 19 8.22 -15.19 -5.58
N GLN A 20 6.91 -15.25 -5.84
CA GLN A 20 6.06 -14.08 -6.04
C GLN A 20 5.49 -13.55 -4.73
N ILE A 21 5.30 -12.24 -4.64
CA ILE A 21 4.62 -11.64 -3.48
C ILE A 21 3.13 -11.96 -3.56
N VAL A 22 2.60 -12.64 -2.54
CA VAL A 22 1.17 -13.00 -2.48
C VAL A 22 0.38 -12.13 -1.52
N LYS A 23 1.06 -11.53 -0.53
CA LYS A 23 0.44 -10.67 0.47
C LYS A 23 1.43 -9.65 1.02
N THR A 24 0.94 -8.46 1.33
CA THR A 24 1.67 -7.44 2.10
C THR A 24 0.77 -6.92 3.21
N CYS A 25 1.34 -6.69 4.40
CA CYS A 25 0.61 -6.16 5.55
C CYS A 25 1.51 -5.14 6.25
N GLY A 26 1.09 -3.88 6.30
CA GLY A 26 1.94 -2.81 6.79
C GLY A 26 1.33 -1.45 6.51
N ARG A 27 2.17 -0.42 6.55
CA ARG A 27 1.76 0.97 6.37
C ARG A 27 2.85 1.76 5.67
N ASN A 28 2.48 2.88 5.06
CA ASN A 28 3.46 3.82 4.52
C ASN A 28 4.02 4.69 5.65
N VAL A 29 5.32 4.96 5.60
CA VAL A 29 6.06 5.73 6.62
C VAL A 29 7.08 6.67 5.93
N PRO A 30 7.49 7.77 6.56
CA PRO A 30 6.97 8.30 7.82
C PRO A 30 5.58 8.92 7.66
N ASP A 31 4.84 9.00 8.76
CA ASP A 31 3.72 9.92 8.85
C ASP A 31 4.23 11.37 8.87
N VAL A 32 3.45 12.29 8.32
CA VAL A 32 3.77 13.72 8.33
C VAL A 32 3.00 14.38 9.48
N GLY A 33 3.66 15.26 10.24
CA GLY A 33 3.03 16.03 11.32
C GLY A 33 2.98 15.32 12.69
N SER A 34 3.13 13.99 12.75
CA SER A 34 3.00 13.19 13.98
C SER A 34 4.01 13.50 15.10
N LYS A 35 5.21 14.07 14.80
CA LYS A 35 6.30 14.20 15.81
C LYS A 35 7.05 15.53 15.86
N SER A 36 6.62 16.58 15.15
CA SER A 36 7.30 17.88 15.24
C SER A 36 6.43 18.91 15.95
N LYS A 37 6.85 19.23 17.17
CA LYS A 37 6.46 20.39 17.98
C LYS A 37 6.09 21.64 17.13
N LYS A 38 4.97 22.27 17.50
CA LYS A 38 4.69 23.72 17.43
C LYS A 38 4.38 24.38 16.07
N LYS A 39 3.37 23.90 15.32
CA LYS A 39 2.48 24.84 14.60
C LYS A 39 1.02 24.36 14.70
N PRO A 40 0.10 25.18 15.21
CA PRO A 40 -1.32 24.82 15.33
C PRO A 40 -1.97 24.49 13.97
N ASP A 41 -1.35 24.88 12.84
CA ASP A 41 -1.86 24.65 11.48
C ASP A 41 -1.07 23.60 10.67
N SER A 42 -0.20 22.79 11.29
CA SER A 42 0.52 21.77 10.53
C SER A 42 -0.39 20.60 10.17
N LYS A 43 -0.67 20.43 8.88
CA LYS A 43 -1.49 19.33 8.35
C LYS A 43 -0.86 17.96 8.70
N GLU A 44 -1.55 17.19 9.53
CA GLU A 44 -1.20 15.80 9.83
C GLU A 44 -1.60 14.88 8.66
N ILE A 45 -0.70 13.97 8.29
CA ILE A 45 -0.96 12.92 7.30
C ILE A 45 -0.52 11.60 7.92
N LEU A 46 -1.47 10.92 8.56
CA LEU A 46 -1.30 9.59 9.12
C LEU A 46 -1.69 8.53 8.09
N THR A 47 -0.93 7.44 8.01
CA THR A 47 -1.25 6.33 7.10
C THR A 47 -1.79 5.13 7.87
N PRO A 48 -2.96 4.57 7.51
CA PRO A 48 -3.46 3.37 8.17
C PRO A 48 -2.61 2.15 7.83
N LYS A 49 -2.64 1.16 8.71
CA LYS A 49 -2.18 -0.19 8.37
C LYS A 49 -3.20 -0.84 7.43
N PHE A 50 -2.69 -1.40 6.33
CA PHE A 50 -3.48 -2.08 5.34
C PHE A 50 -2.88 -3.45 5.00
N VAL A 51 -3.73 -4.31 4.48
CA VAL A 51 -3.36 -5.61 3.91
C VAL A 51 -3.72 -5.62 2.44
N THR A 52 -2.77 -5.99 1.60
CA THR A 52 -3.00 -6.25 0.18
C THR A 52 -2.85 -7.74 -0.07
N TYR A 53 -3.86 -8.34 -0.67
CA TYR A 53 -3.85 -9.69 -1.19
C TYR A 53 -3.69 -9.65 -2.70
N ARG A 54 -2.92 -10.59 -3.22
CA ARG A 54 -2.66 -10.73 -4.64
C ARG A 54 -3.17 -12.08 -5.12
N GLU A 55 -3.67 -12.10 -6.34
CA GLU A 55 -4.10 -13.32 -7.03
C GLU A 55 -3.41 -13.39 -8.39
N GLN A 56 -3.28 -14.62 -8.90
CA GLN A 56 -2.71 -14.86 -10.22
C GLN A 56 -3.76 -14.55 -11.29
N ILE A 57 -3.43 -13.62 -12.17
CA ILE A 57 -4.22 -13.20 -13.32
C ILE A 57 -3.52 -13.66 -14.60
N ASP A 58 -4.32 -14.09 -15.59
CA ASP A 58 -3.85 -14.58 -16.90
C ASP A 58 -2.78 -15.69 -16.80
N GLY A 59 -2.83 -16.48 -15.73
CA GLY A 59 -1.92 -17.59 -15.50
C GLY A 59 -0.45 -17.21 -15.25
N GLY A 60 -0.13 -15.94 -15.02
CA GLY A 60 1.29 -15.54 -14.89
C GLY A 60 1.60 -14.31 -14.04
N TYR A 61 0.62 -13.45 -13.75
CA TYR A 61 0.88 -12.18 -13.07
C TYR A 61 0.14 -12.06 -11.74
N TRP A 62 0.89 -11.81 -10.66
CA TRP A 62 0.31 -11.59 -9.32
C TRP A 62 -0.11 -10.13 -9.17
N PHE A 63 -1.39 -9.87 -9.38
CA PHE A 63 -1.96 -8.53 -9.23
C PHE A 63 -2.71 -8.37 -7.91
N PRO A 64 -2.71 -7.16 -7.32
CA PRO A 64 -3.46 -6.90 -6.10
C PRO A 64 -4.97 -6.94 -6.39
N THR A 65 -5.71 -7.90 -5.86
CA THR A 65 -7.16 -7.99 -6.12
C THR A 65 -8.00 -7.48 -4.96
N TYR A 66 -7.43 -7.46 -3.75
CA TYR A 66 -8.11 -7.03 -2.54
C TYR A 66 -7.18 -6.26 -1.60
N ILE A 67 -7.57 -5.04 -1.23
CA ILE A 67 -6.91 -4.25 -0.20
C ILE A 67 -7.92 -3.94 0.90
N ARG A 68 -7.51 -4.12 2.16
CA ARG A 68 -8.31 -3.74 3.32
C ARG A 68 -7.47 -2.96 4.32
N ALA A 69 -8.00 -1.86 4.81
CA ALA A 69 -7.54 -1.15 6.01
C ALA A 69 -8.68 -1.10 7.03
N ASP A 70 -8.36 -1.27 8.29
CA ASP A 70 -9.28 -1.17 9.43
C ASP A 70 -8.41 -0.81 10.63
N ASP A 71 -8.30 0.49 10.91
CA ASP A 71 -7.29 1.03 11.81
C ASP A 71 -7.81 2.29 12.52
N ILE A 72 -7.23 2.61 13.67
CA ILE A 72 -7.51 3.87 14.38
C ILE A 72 -6.31 4.79 14.18
N LEU A 73 -6.55 5.94 13.55
CA LEU A 73 -5.55 6.97 13.35
C LEU A 73 -5.59 7.96 14.52
N HIS A 74 -4.48 8.07 15.23
CA HIS A 74 -4.32 8.95 16.39
C HIS A 74 -3.82 10.32 15.96
N PHE A 75 -4.72 11.19 15.51
CA PHE A 75 -4.39 12.59 15.24
C PHE A 75 -4.19 13.36 16.55
N SER A 76 -3.51 14.50 16.52
CA SER A 76 -3.25 15.28 17.74
C SER A 76 -4.52 15.75 18.46
N GLY A 77 -5.60 15.99 17.70
CA GLY A 77 -6.88 16.49 18.23
C GLY A 77 -7.88 15.40 18.61
N ASN A 78 -7.81 14.23 17.97
CA ASN A 78 -8.76 13.14 18.17
C ASN A 78 -8.30 11.84 17.49
N ASP A 79 -8.90 10.74 17.93
CA ASP A 79 -8.82 9.47 17.23
C ASP A 79 -9.86 9.40 16.10
N VAL A 80 -9.48 8.80 14.98
CA VAL A 80 -10.36 8.55 13.83
C VAL A 80 -10.28 7.07 13.46
N HIS A 81 -11.39 6.35 13.59
CA HIS A 81 -11.50 4.99 13.04
C HIS A 81 -11.70 5.06 11.53
N ILE A 82 -10.82 4.41 10.76
CA ILE A 82 -10.91 4.31 9.31
C ILE A 82 -11.09 2.87 8.88
N ARG A 83 -12.02 2.65 7.95
CA ARG A 83 -12.21 1.37 7.27
C ARG A 83 -12.22 1.60 5.76
N GLU A 84 -11.30 0.96 5.06
CA GLU A 84 -11.18 1.02 3.60
C GLU A 84 -11.17 -0.38 3.02
N ILE A 85 -11.91 -0.58 1.92
CA ILE A 85 -11.91 -1.82 1.15
C ILE A 85 -11.82 -1.46 -0.33
N ILE A 86 -10.75 -1.89 -0.98
CA ILE A 86 -10.55 -1.74 -2.43
C ILE A 86 -10.57 -3.13 -3.07
N LYS A 87 -11.34 -3.28 -4.13
CA LYS A 87 -11.40 -4.49 -4.95
C LYS A 87 -11.03 -4.13 -6.38
N TYR A 88 -9.98 -4.75 -6.90
CA TYR A 88 -9.62 -4.65 -8.30
C TYR A 88 -10.13 -5.87 -9.04
N THR A 89 -10.85 -5.64 -10.13
CA THR A 89 -11.44 -6.69 -10.96
C THR A 89 -11.17 -6.39 -12.42
N SER A 90 -11.43 -7.39 -13.28
CA SER A 90 -11.39 -7.21 -14.75
C SER A 90 -10.06 -6.68 -15.27
N TYR A 91 -8.95 -7.20 -14.73
CA TYR A 91 -7.62 -6.93 -15.27
C TYR A 91 -7.58 -7.28 -16.76
N LYS A 92 -7.11 -6.34 -17.58
CA LYS A 92 -6.96 -6.51 -19.02
C LYS A 92 -5.53 -6.17 -19.41
N ARG A 93 -4.90 -7.06 -20.17
CA ARG A 93 -3.60 -6.78 -20.78
C ARG A 93 -3.74 -5.66 -21.80
N TRP A 94 -3.09 -4.53 -21.55
CA TRP A 94 -2.96 -3.48 -22.57
C TRP A 94 -1.80 -3.82 -23.51
N GLY A 95 -2.07 -3.94 -24.80
CA GLY A 95 -1.06 -4.22 -25.82
C GLY A 95 -0.47 -2.94 -26.39
N SER A 96 0.71 -2.53 -25.92
CA SER A 96 1.54 -1.59 -26.67
C SER A 96 2.27 -2.38 -27.77
N LYS A 97 2.05 -2.05 -29.05
CA LYS A 97 2.84 -2.61 -30.16
C LYS A 97 4.27 -2.06 -30.12
N ALA A 98 5.07 -2.43 -29.13
CA ALA A 98 6.51 -2.22 -29.18
C ALA A 98 7.09 -3.26 -30.14
N LYS A 99 7.48 -2.83 -31.35
CA LYS A 99 8.32 -3.64 -32.25
C LYS A 99 9.57 -4.02 -31.46
N LYS A 100 9.86 -5.32 -31.34
CA LYS A 100 11.17 -5.78 -30.87
C LYS A 100 12.22 -5.27 -31.87
N PRO A 101 13.33 -4.65 -31.43
CA PRO A 101 14.47 -4.47 -32.31
C PRO A 101 14.97 -5.86 -32.73
N GLN A 102 15.21 -6.00 -34.03
CA GLN A 102 15.77 -7.19 -34.69
C GLN A 102 17.22 -7.42 -34.26
#